data_AF-A0A524NAW4-F1
#
_entry.id   AF-A0A524NAW4-F1
#
_cell.length_a   1.000
_cell.length_b   1.000
_cell.length_c   1.000
_cell.angle_alpha   90.00
_cell.angle_beta   90.00
_cell.angle_gamma   90.00
#
_symmetry.space_group_name_H-M   'P 1'
#
loop_
_entity.id
_entity.type
_entity.pdbx_description
1 polymer ?
#
loop_
_entity_poly.entity_id
_entity_poly.type
_entity_poly.pdbx_seq_one_letter_code
_entity_poly.pdbx_strand_id
1 'polypeptide(L)'
;MLKKSIELEGKDSQETVMLLLISAGITLNKEGKIEDNQIIGDYFLVNEILDQMEGNSSRTERTRAQVDEMMLKEDVLSCDALDLYFDPQFEQNKNDKAYLKKVIRVYTTSVCERSDIFVAASENLYRIEPGPESAHNLAIIFINRDDFKKATAYLKEAIEGENIDGETKAEWYYELAVLNSANKDYCKTIEYAREAIKLKSEYGKAYILLGDAFIASRQNLGDDFQQRTAFWAAADKYRKAASVDPALAAETRQKLADYLGQYPNNEDVFFRDIKDGDSYLVGGCINEYTTAQSSN
;
A
#
# COMPACT_ATOMS: atom_id res chain seq x y z
N MET A 1 -27.26 -34.76 -0.16
CA MET A 1 -26.94 -35.59 1.02
C MET A 1 -25.70 -35.08 1.75
N LEU A 2 -24.57 -34.85 1.07
CA LEU A 2 -23.32 -34.35 1.69
C LEU A 2 -23.53 -33.04 2.48
N LYS A 3 -24.10 -32.01 1.85
CA LYS A 3 -24.42 -30.73 2.52
C LYS A 3 -25.21 -30.92 3.81
N LYS A 4 -26.25 -31.76 3.78
CA LYS A 4 -27.10 -31.98 4.95
C LYS A 4 -26.38 -32.70 6.09
N SER A 5 -25.47 -33.63 5.78
CA SER A 5 -24.63 -34.29 6.79
C SER A 5 -23.70 -33.27 7.45
N ILE A 6 -23.02 -32.44 6.65
CA ILE A 6 -22.14 -31.38 7.15
C ILE A 6 -22.89 -30.35 8.03
N GLU A 7 -24.09 -29.92 7.62
CA GLU A 7 -24.92 -29.01 8.42
C GLU A 7 -25.36 -29.60 9.77
N LEU A 8 -25.56 -30.92 9.84
CA LEU A 8 -25.99 -31.60 11.07
C LEU A 8 -24.82 -31.90 12.01
N GLU A 9 -23.66 -32.25 11.44
CA GLU A 9 -22.45 -32.62 12.19
C GLU A 9 -21.63 -31.39 12.60
N GLY A 10 -21.72 -30.28 11.86
CA GLY A 10 -20.99 -29.05 12.18
C GLY A 10 -19.48 -29.32 12.31
N LYS A 11 -18.87 -28.89 13.42
CA LYS A 11 -17.44 -29.11 13.70
C LYS A 11 -17.02 -30.58 13.81
N ASP A 12 -17.96 -31.51 13.99
CA ASP A 12 -17.68 -32.95 14.06
C ASP A 12 -17.64 -33.60 12.66
N SER A 13 -17.93 -32.82 11.61
CA SER A 13 -17.88 -33.27 10.22
C SER A 13 -16.48 -33.69 9.81
N GLN A 14 -16.37 -34.78 9.04
CA GLN A 14 -15.08 -35.18 8.46
C GLN A 14 -14.66 -34.24 7.33
N GLU A 15 -13.40 -33.81 7.32
CA GLU A 15 -12.84 -32.89 6.31
C GLU A 15 -12.94 -33.48 4.89
N THR A 16 -12.85 -34.80 4.76
CA THR A 16 -13.06 -35.52 3.49
C THR A 16 -14.46 -35.30 2.92
N VAL A 17 -15.48 -35.23 3.77
CA VAL A 17 -16.87 -34.98 3.36
C VAL A 17 -17.01 -33.55 2.85
N MET A 18 -16.31 -32.59 3.46
CA MET A 18 -16.24 -31.20 3.00
C MET A 18 -15.59 -31.09 1.62
N LEU A 19 -14.44 -31.73 1.42
CA LEU A 19 -13.76 -31.76 0.11
C LEU A 19 -14.64 -32.41 -0.97
N LEU A 20 -15.36 -33.48 -0.62
CA LEU A 20 -16.29 -34.15 -1.53
C LEU A 20 -17.49 -33.25 -1.87
N LEU A 21 -18.03 -32.49 -0.90
CA LEU A 21 -19.09 -31.52 -1.16
C LEU A 21 -18.65 -30.50 -2.20
N ILE A 22 -17.47 -29.89 -2.01
CA ILE A 22 -16.93 -28.87 -2.92
C ILE A 22 -16.64 -29.46 -4.30
N SER A 23 -15.97 -30.63 -4.38
CA SER A 23 -15.66 -31.31 -5.64
C SER A 23 -16.93 -31.65 -6.45
N ALA A 24 -17.94 -32.21 -5.77
CA ALA A 24 -19.20 -32.54 -6.40
C ALA A 24 -19.96 -31.28 -6.85
N GLY A 25 -19.95 -30.22 -6.04
CA GLY A 25 -20.57 -28.94 -6.35
C GLY A 25 -19.94 -28.29 -7.58
N ILE A 26 -18.62 -28.22 -7.66
CA ILE A 26 -17.88 -27.74 -8.84
C ILE A 26 -18.27 -28.55 -10.09
N THR A 27 -18.34 -29.88 -9.97
CA THR A 27 -18.73 -30.74 -11.10
C THR A 27 -20.15 -30.43 -11.57
N LEU A 28 -21.10 -30.29 -10.65
CA LEU A 28 -22.49 -29.96 -10.97
C LEU A 28 -22.62 -28.55 -11.57
N ASN A 29 -21.83 -27.59 -11.10
CA ASN A 29 -21.81 -26.22 -11.60
C ASN A 29 -21.30 -26.20 -13.05
N LYS A 30 -20.19 -26.88 -13.34
CA LYS A 30 -19.68 -27.07 -14.70
C LYS A 30 -20.66 -27.73 -15.66
N GLU A 31 -21.50 -28.63 -15.14
CA GLU A 31 -22.57 -29.27 -15.91
C GLU A 31 -23.82 -28.40 -16.06
N GLY A 32 -23.83 -27.17 -15.52
CA GLY A 32 -24.96 -26.25 -15.55
C GLY A 32 -26.16 -26.71 -14.69
N LYS A 33 -25.92 -27.62 -13.75
CA LYS A 33 -26.96 -28.18 -12.87
C LYS A 33 -27.19 -27.34 -11.61
N ILE A 34 -26.22 -26.53 -11.21
CA ILE A 34 -26.31 -25.56 -10.12
C ILE A 34 -25.65 -24.25 -10.53
N GLU A 35 -26.14 -23.14 -9.99
CA GLU A 35 -25.58 -21.80 -10.21
C GLU A 35 -24.34 -21.55 -9.35
N ASP A 36 -23.51 -20.58 -9.74
CA ASP A 36 -22.31 -20.17 -9.00
C ASP A 36 -22.64 -19.80 -7.55
N ASN A 37 -23.72 -19.06 -7.35
CA ASN A 37 -24.19 -18.67 -6.01
C ASN A 37 -24.43 -19.87 -5.09
N GLN A 38 -24.87 -21.00 -5.64
CA GLN A 38 -25.12 -22.19 -4.83
C GLN A 38 -23.81 -22.84 -4.36
N ILE A 39 -22.81 -22.97 -5.24
CA ILE A 39 -21.52 -23.55 -4.88
C ILE A 39 -20.66 -22.58 -4.05
N ILE A 40 -20.77 -21.27 -4.28
CA ILE A 40 -20.18 -20.24 -3.42
C ILE A 40 -20.77 -20.32 -2.01
N GLY A 41 -22.09 -20.52 -1.88
CA GLY A 41 -22.75 -20.74 -0.59
C GLY A 41 -22.23 -21.99 0.13
N ASP A 42 -22.03 -23.09 -0.60
CA ASP A 42 -21.47 -24.33 -0.05
C ASP A 42 -19.99 -24.15 0.39
N TYR A 43 -19.21 -23.38 -0.37
CA TYR A 43 -17.85 -22.97 -0.01
C TYR A 43 -17.81 -22.17 1.30
N PHE A 44 -18.73 -21.24 1.50
CA PHE A 44 -18.79 -20.47 2.75
C PHE A 44 -19.26 -21.31 3.93
N LEU A 45 -20.19 -22.24 3.73
CA LEU A 45 -20.59 -23.20 4.77
C LEU A 45 -19.40 -24.04 5.22
N VAL A 46 -18.63 -24.58 4.27
CA VAL A 46 -17.43 -25.37 4.59
C VAL A 46 -16.40 -24.53 5.35
N ASN A 47 -16.11 -23.31 4.89
CA ASN A 47 -15.16 -22.42 5.56
C ASN A 47 -15.59 -22.03 6.98
N GLU A 48 -16.88 -21.80 7.20
CA GLU A 48 -17.44 -21.49 8.52
C GLU A 48 -17.29 -22.67 9.48
N ILE A 49 -17.49 -23.89 9.02
CA ILE A 49 -17.29 -25.08 9.84
C ILE A 49 -15.80 -25.29 10.13
N LEU A 50 -14.92 -25.09 9.13
CA LEU A 50 -13.47 -25.14 9.33
C LEU A 50 -12.98 -24.09 10.34
N ASP A 51 -13.63 -22.91 10.42
CA ASP A 51 -13.32 -21.88 11.43
C ASP A 51 -13.72 -22.34 12.85
N GLN A 52 -14.72 -23.20 12.99
CA GLN A 52 -15.21 -23.72 14.28
C GLN A 52 -14.47 -24.97 14.78
N MET A 53 -13.76 -25.68 13.90
CA MET A 53 -12.94 -26.83 14.28
C MET A 53 -11.77 -26.33 15.13
N GLU A 54 -11.83 -26.57 16.45
CA GLU A 54 -10.85 -26.08 17.43
C GLU A 54 -9.41 -26.49 17.06
N GLY A 55 -8.52 -25.50 17.09
CA GLY A 55 -7.11 -25.66 16.80
C GLY A 55 -6.87 -25.65 15.30
N ASN A 56 -6.15 -24.63 14.82
CA ASN A 56 -5.47 -24.62 13.53
C ASN A 56 -4.49 -25.79 13.46
N SER A 57 -5.00 -27.01 13.36
CA SER A 57 -4.20 -28.16 13.05
C SER A 57 -3.68 -27.93 11.63
N SER A 58 -2.44 -28.33 11.37
CA SER A 58 -1.89 -28.30 10.02
C SER A 58 -2.79 -29.04 9.01
N ARG A 59 -3.70 -29.91 9.48
CA ARG A 59 -4.71 -30.57 8.64
C ARG A 59 -5.84 -29.62 8.25
N THR A 60 -6.45 -28.90 9.19
CA THR A 60 -7.54 -27.95 8.92
C THR A 60 -7.09 -26.84 7.96
N GLU A 61 -5.88 -26.31 8.16
CA GLU A 61 -5.30 -25.31 7.26
C GLU A 61 -5.06 -25.86 5.85
N ARG A 62 -4.57 -27.11 5.73
CA ARG A 62 -4.42 -27.78 4.44
C ARG A 62 -5.76 -28.02 3.74
N THR A 63 -6.78 -28.46 4.47
CA THR A 63 -8.12 -28.65 3.91
C THR A 63 -8.67 -27.33 3.40
N ARG A 64 -8.53 -26.25 4.16
CA ARG A 64 -8.94 -24.91 3.74
C ARG A 64 -8.23 -24.46 2.47
N ALA A 65 -6.90 -24.53 2.45
CA ALA A 65 -6.12 -24.19 1.26
C ALA A 65 -6.52 -25.02 0.03
N GLN A 66 -6.82 -26.31 0.22
CA GLN A 66 -7.29 -27.18 -0.86
C GLN A 66 -8.69 -26.78 -1.35
N VAL A 67 -9.61 -26.42 -0.46
CA VAL A 67 -10.94 -25.93 -0.83
C VAL A 67 -10.81 -24.61 -1.61
N ASP A 68 -9.99 -23.68 -1.14
CA ASP A 68 -9.72 -22.40 -1.82
C ASP A 68 -9.12 -22.64 -3.21
N GLU A 69 -8.11 -23.52 -3.32
CA GLU A 69 -7.48 -23.88 -4.60
C GLU A 69 -8.49 -24.51 -5.59
N MET A 70 -9.35 -25.42 -5.12
CA MET A 70 -10.37 -26.06 -5.96
C MET A 70 -11.33 -25.03 -6.55
N MET A 71 -11.77 -24.07 -5.75
CA MET A 71 -12.72 -23.04 -6.18
C MET A 71 -12.08 -22.02 -7.12
N LEU A 72 -10.87 -21.57 -6.81
CA LEU A 72 -10.11 -20.61 -7.64
C LEU A 72 -9.71 -21.19 -8.99
N LYS A 73 -9.24 -22.45 -9.01
CA LYS A 73 -8.81 -23.13 -10.23
C LYS A 73 -9.92 -23.23 -11.27
N GLU A 74 -11.16 -23.31 -10.81
CA GLU A 74 -12.34 -23.51 -11.64
C GLU A 74 -13.11 -22.21 -11.88
N ASP A 75 -12.53 -21.07 -11.51
CA ASP A 75 -13.06 -19.72 -11.71
C ASP A 75 -14.43 -19.47 -11.04
N VAL A 76 -14.78 -20.28 -10.05
CA VAL A 76 -16.06 -20.18 -9.32
C VAL A 76 -16.07 -18.96 -8.38
N LEU A 77 -14.89 -18.48 -7.97
CA LEU A 77 -14.70 -17.27 -7.16
C LEU A 77 -14.21 -16.08 -8.01
N SER A 78 -14.63 -15.99 -9.27
CA SER A 78 -14.39 -14.78 -10.07
C SER A 78 -15.01 -13.55 -9.40
N CYS A 79 -14.44 -12.36 -9.66
CA CYS A 79 -14.94 -11.14 -9.05
C CYS A 79 -16.42 -10.88 -9.39
N ASP A 80 -16.84 -11.18 -10.63
CA ASP A 80 -18.23 -11.05 -11.06
C ASP A 80 -19.17 -11.99 -10.28
N ALA A 81 -18.75 -13.24 -10.07
CA ALA A 81 -19.54 -14.22 -9.31
C ALA A 81 -19.63 -13.83 -7.82
N LEU A 82 -18.54 -13.32 -7.25
CA LEU A 82 -18.52 -12.81 -5.88
C LEU A 82 -19.40 -11.56 -5.73
N ASP A 83 -19.35 -10.63 -6.69
CA ASP A 83 -20.19 -9.44 -6.68
C ASP A 83 -21.68 -9.84 -6.74
N LEU A 84 -22.06 -10.73 -7.67
CA LEU A 84 -23.41 -11.28 -7.77
C LEU A 84 -23.88 -12.00 -6.50
N TYR A 85 -22.96 -12.67 -5.78
CA TYR A 85 -23.26 -13.34 -4.53
C TYR A 85 -23.44 -12.36 -3.37
N PHE A 86 -22.58 -11.34 -3.25
CA PHE A 86 -22.55 -10.45 -2.08
C PHE A 86 -23.43 -9.22 -2.20
N ASP A 87 -23.63 -8.66 -3.39
CA ASP A 87 -24.46 -7.47 -3.62
C ASP A 87 -25.85 -7.56 -2.99
N PRO A 88 -26.67 -8.60 -3.24
CA PRO A 88 -28.05 -8.64 -2.74
C PRO A 88 -28.15 -8.72 -1.21
N GLN A 89 -27.07 -9.12 -0.54
CA GLN A 89 -27.01 -9.30 0.92
C GLN A 89 -26.16 -8.23 1.61
N PHE A 90 -25.50 -7.33 0.86
CA PHE A 90 -24.56 -6.38 1.46
C PHE A 90 -25.26 -5.36 2.35
N GLU A 91 -26.32 -4.71 1.86
CA GLU A 91 -26.98 -3.62 2.57
C GLU A 91 -27.54 -4.04 3.94
N GLN A 92 -28.10 -5.24 4.04
CA GLN A 92 -28.62 -5.80 5.31
C GLN A 92 -27.50 -6.20 6.29
N ASN A 93 -26.30 -6.52 5.79
CA ASN A 93 -25.18 -7.02 6.59
C ASN A 93 -24.02 -6.02 6.72
N LYS A 94 -24.13 -4.81 6.18
CA LYS A 94 -23.02 -3.83 6.11
C LYS A 94 -22.50 -3.36 7.48
N ASN A 95 -23.20 -3.66 8.56
CA ASN A 95 -22.77 -3.37 9.93
C ASN A 95 -22.43 -4.65 10.72
N ASP A 96 -22.54 -5.83 10.11
CA ASP A 96 -22.14 -7.10 10.72
C ASP A 96 -20.64 -7.31 10.49
N LYS A 97 -19.88 -7.15 11.57
CA LYS A 97 -18.42 -7.31 11.58
C LYS A 97 -17.96 -8.67 11.03
N ALA A 98 -18.64 -9.77 11.36
CA ALA A 98 -18.25 -11.10 10.90
C ALA A 98 -18.49 -11.26 9.40
N TYR A 99 -19.61 -10.74 8.89
CA TYR A 99 -19.89 -10.68 7.47
C TYR A 99 -18.87 -9.83 6.71
N LEU A 100 -18.56 -8.62 7.20
CA LEU A 100 -17.58 -7.73 6.55
C LEU A 100 -16.19 -8.36 6.47
N LYS A 101 -15.74 -9.01 7.55
CA LYS A 101 -14.46 -9.77 7.55
C LYS A 101 -14.47 -10.92 6.56
N LYS A 102 -15.60 -11.62 6.41
CA LYS A 102 -15.78 -12.70 5.43
C LYS A 102 -15.63 -12.17 4.00
N VAL A 103 -16.30 -11.05 3.67
CA VAL A 103 -16.20 -10.37 2.38
C VAL A 103 -14.75 -9.97 2.11
N ILE A 104 -14.11 -9.23 3.02
CA ILE A 104 -12.73 -8.78 2.82
C ILE A 104 -11.80 -9.96 2.57
N ARG A 105 -11.89 -11.02 3.38
CA ARG A 105 -11.04 -12.21 3.24
C ARG A 105 -11.20 -12.87 1.86
N VAL A 106 -12.42 -13.15 1.41
CA VAL A 106 -12.63 -13.88 0.15
C VAL A 106 -12.24 -13.05 -1.07
N TYR A 107 -12.49 -11.74 -1.05
CA TYR A 107 -12.06 -10.84 -2.13
C TYR A 107 -10.54 -10.71 -2.18
N THR A 108 -9.84 -10.65 -1.04
CA THR A 108 -8.37 -10.69 -1.03
C THR A 108 -7.84 -12.03 -1.54
N THR A 109 -8.41 -13.16 -1.10
CA THR A 109 -8.01 -14.50 -1.60
C THR A 109 -8.23 -14.65 -3.10
N SER A 110 -9.26 -14.00 -3.64
CA SER A 110 -9.62 -14.07 -5.06
C SER A 110 -9.01 -12.94 -5.90
N VAL A 111 -8.17 -12.08 -5.31
CA VAL A 111 -7.52 -10.94 -5.97
C VAL A 111 -8.53 -9.97 -6.60
N CYS A 112 -9.61 -9.70 -5.86
CA CYS A 112 -10.74 -8.85 -6.27
C CYS A 112 -10.77 -7.52 -5.49
N GLU A 113 -9.64 -7.02 -5.00
CA GLU A 113 -9.56 -5.83 -4.13
C GLU A 113 -9.97 -4.51 -4.82
N ARG A 114 -10.23 -4.56 -6.14
CA ARG A 114 -10.77 -3.44 -6.91
C ARG A 114 -12.30 -3.38 -6.93
N SER A 115 -13.02 -4.41 -6.48
CA SER A 115 -14.49 -4.40 -6.41
C SER A 115 -15.00 -3.30 -5.47
N ASP A 116 -16.15 -2.72 -5.80
CA ASP A 116 -16.83 -1.73 -4.97
C ASP A 116 -17.36 -2.34 -3.66
N ILE A 117 -17.78 -3.61 -3.67
CA ILE A 117 -18.20 -4.32 -2.46
C ILE A 117 -17.02 -4.46 -1.50
N PHE A 118 -15.83 -4.82 -2.01
CA PHE A 118 -14.64 -4.94 -1.17
C PHE A 118 -14.26 -3.62 -0.50
N VAL A 119 -14.28 -2.52 -1.26
CA VAL A 119 -13.99 -1.18 -0.72
C VAL A 119 -15.04 -0.80 0.31
N ALA A 120 -16.33 -0.97 -0.01
CA ALA A 120 -17.41 -0.65 0.89
C ALA A 120 -17.35 -1.51 2.17
N ALA A 121 -17.01 -2.79 2.07
CA ALA A 121 -16.83 -3.67 3.22
C ALA A 121 -15.69 -3.19 4.12
N SER A 122 -14.56 -2.81 3.52
CA SER A 122 -13.39 -2.28 4.23
C SER A 122 -13.71 -0.95 4.93
N GLU A 123 -14.39 -0.01 4.26
CA GLU A 123 -14.81 1.26 4.86
C GLU A 123 -15.84 1.07 6.00
N ASN A 124 -16.78 0.12 5.85
CA ASN A 124 -17.72 -0.23 6.92
C ASN A 124 -16.99 -0.86 8.12
N LEU A 125 -16.05 -1.78 7.88
CA LEU A 125 -15.30 -2.43 8.95
C LEU A 125 -14.45 -1.41 9.70
N TYR A 126 -13.80 -0.48 8.99
CA TYR A 126 -13.07 0.64 9.60
C TYR A 126 -13.97 1.50 10.49
N ARG A 127 -15.22 1.77 10.08
CA ARG A 127 -16.18 2.52 10.92
C ARG A 127 -16.55 1.80 12.21
N ILE A 128 -16.56 0.47 12.21
CA ILE A 128 -16.85 -0.35 13.39
C ILE A 128 -15.60 -0.45 14.28
N GLU A 129 -14.43 -0.63 13.69
CA GLU A 129 -13.16 -0.83 14.37
C GLU A 129 -12.08 0.12 13.81
N PRO A 130 -12.19 1.44 14.12
CA PRO A 130 -11.20 2.39 13.65
C PRO A 130 -9.87 2.15 14.35
N GLY A 131 -8.78 2.29 13.60
CA GLY A 131 -7.44 2.14 14.13
C GLY A 131 -6.39 2.57 13.12
N PRO A 132 -5.15 2.81 13.57
CA PRO A 132 -4.07 3.25 12.69
C PRO A 132 -3.81 2.26 11.55
N GLU A 133 -3.73 0.96 11.86
CA GLU A 133 -3.51 -0.09 10.87
C GLU A 133 -4.70 -0.23 9.90
N SER A 134 -5.93 -0.12 10.38
CA SER A 134 -7.11 -0.22 9.50
C SER A 134 -7.23 1.01 8.59
N ALA A 135 -6.84 2.20 9.05
CA ALA A 135 -6.69 3.39 8.22
C ALA A 135 -5.58 3.21 7.17
N HIS A 136 -4.41 2.70 7.56
CA HIS A 136 -3.32 2.41 6.61
C HIS A 136 -3.75 1.41 5.53
N ASN A 137 -4.43 0.33 5.91
CA ASN A 137 -4.98 -0.64 4.97
C ASN A 137 -5.95 0.00 3.97
N LEU A 138 -6.85 0.89 4.44
CA LEU A 138 -7.71 1.67 3.53
C LEU A 138 -6.91 2.56 2.59
N ALA A 139 -5.84 3.19 3.07
CA ALA A 139 -4.97 3.98 2.21
C ALA A 139 -4.38 3.13 1.07
N ILE A 140 -3.89 1.92 1.36
CA ILE A 140 -3.39 0.98 0.34
C ILE A 140 -4.48 0.60 -0.66
N ILE A 141 -5.70 0.34 -0.20
CA ILE A 141 -6.85 0.04 -1.07
C ILE A 141 -7.11 1.19 -2.05
N PHE A 142 -7.10 2.43 -1.57
CA PHE A 142 -7.34 3.59 -2.42
C PHE A 142 -6.15 3.93 -3.33
N ILE A 143 -4.90 3.62 -2.93
CA ILE A 143 -3.73 3.68 -3.83
C ILE A 143 -3.93 2.73 -5.01
N ASN A 144 -4.34 1.49 -4.76
CA ASN A 144 -4.55 0.47 -5.80
C ASN A 144 -5.71 0.81 -6.77
N ARG A 145 -6.57 1.75 -6.38
CA ARG A 145 -7.69 2.30 -7.17
C ARG A 145 -7.40 3.67 -7.78
N ASP A 146 -6.17 4.17 -7.64
CA ASP A 146 -5.75 5.50 -8.09
C ASP A 146 -6.57 6.66 -7.47
N ASP A 147 -7.30 6.43 -6.37
CA ASP A 147 -7.97 7.47 -5.58
C ASP A 147 -6.99 8.05 -4.56
N PHE A 148 -6.03 8.81 -5.08
CA PHE A 148 -4.97 9.36 -4.25
C PHE A 148 -5.46 10.37 -3.20
N LYS A 149 -6.64 10.96 -3.41
CA LYS A 149 -7.26 11.86 -2.43
C LYS A 149 -7.72 11.10 -1.19
N LYS A 150 -8.48 10.01 -1.36
CA LYS A 150 -8.87 9.15 -0.23
C LYS A 150 -7.66 8.48 0.41
N ALA A 151 -6.72 7.99 -0.40
CA ALA A 151 -5.48 7.40 0.12
C ALA A 151 -4.71 8.37 1.02
N THR A 152 -4.55 9.62 0.59
CA THR A 152 -3.88 10.67 1.40
C THR A 152 -4.61 10.93 2.70
N ALA A 153 -5.96 10.93 2.70
CA ALA A 153 -6.75 11.16 3.90
C ALA A 153 -6.57 10.01 4.91
N TYR A 154 -6.74 8.77 4.48
CA TYR A 154 -6.60 7.61 5.36
C TYR A 154 -5.16 7.41 5.86
N LEU A 155 -4.16 7.72 5.04
CA LEU A 155 -2.77 7.63 5.47
C LEU A 155 -2.43 8.69 6.53
N LYS A 156 -3.02 9.89 6.45
CA LYS A 156 -2.91 10.90 7.52
C LYS A 156 -3.59 10.44 8.81
N GLU A 157 -4.80 9.90 8.72
CA GLU A 157 -5.49 9.32 9.88
C GLU A 157 -4.68 8.19 10.51
N ALA A 158 -4.04 7.34 9.69
CA ALA A 158 -3.13 6.31 10.18
C ALA A 158 -1.98 6.93 10.99
N ILE A 159 -1.28 7.93 10.43
CA ILE A 159 -0.15 8.61 11.07
C ILE A 159 -0.55 9.34 12.36
N GLU A 160 -1.75 9.92 12.42
CA GLU A 160 -2.29 10.63 13.58
C GLU A 160 -2.74 9.70 14.71
N GLY A 161 -2.91 8.41 14.42
CA GLY A 161 -3.36 7.41 15.37
C GLY A 161 -2.42 7.20 16.58
N GLU A 162 -2.98 6.64 17.65
CA GLU A 162 -2.24 6.33 18.87
C GLU A 162 -1.54 4.96 18.79
N ASN A 163 -0.53 4.74 19.62
CA ASN A 163 0.19 3.45 19.79
C ASN A 163 0.94 2.93 18.54
N ILE A 164 1.40 3.83 17.67
CA ILE A 164 2.25 3.50 16.52
C ILE A 164 3.71 3.75 16.92
N ASP A 165 4.59 2.78 16.66
CA ASP A 165 6.01 2.96 16.89
C ASP A 165 6.63 3.95 15.87
N GLY A 166 7.81 4.48 16.19
CA GLY A 166 8.48 5.46 15.37
C GLY A 166 8.88 4.95 13.97
N GLU A 167 9.19 3.66 13.83
CA GLU A 167 9.59 3.09 12.54
C GLU A 167 8.39 2.96 11.61
N THR A 168 7.29 2.37 12.09
CA THR A 168 6.02 2.29 11.33
C THR A 168 5.53 3.67 10.93
N LYS A 169 5.57 4.64 11.84
CA LYS A 169 5.17 6.01 11.54
C LYS A 169 6.08 6.67 10.50
N ALA A 170 7.39 6.39 10.52
CA ALA A 170 8.32 6.85 9.50
C ALA A 170 8.00 6.28 8.11
N GLU A 171 7.64 4.99 8.06
CA GLU A 171 7.25 4.31 6.82
C GLU A 171 5.98 4.90 6.24
N TRP A 172 4.96 5.17 7.05
CA TRP A 172 3.73 5.82 6.59
C TRP A 172 3.95 7.27 6.12
N TYR A 173 4.82 8.04 6.80
CA TYR A 173 5.22 9.36 6.27
C TYR A 173 5.95 9.24 4.94
N TYR A 174 6.80 8.23 4.76
CA TYR A 174 7.48 8.00 3.49
C TYR A 174 6.48 7.63 2.37
N GLU A 175 5.51 6.75 2.64
CA GLU A 175 4.43 6.44 1.70
C GLU A 175 3.62 7.70 1.32
N LEU A 176 3.33 8.56 2.30
CA LEU A 176 2.63 9.82 2.06
C LEU A 176 3.46 10.75 1.18
N ALA A 177 4.78 10.79 1.38
CA ALA A 177 5.69 11.54 0.52
C ALA A 177 5.71 10.99 -0.92
N VAL A 178 5.74 9.67 -1.09
CA VAL A 178 5.68 8.99 -2.41
C VAL A 178 4.37 9.31 -3.11
N LEU A 179 3.24 9.23 -2.41
CA LEU A 179 1.92 9.55 -2.95
C LEU A 179 1.82 10.99 -3.44
N ASN A 180 2.34 11.95 -2.65
CA ASN A 180 2.38 13.36 -3.06
C ASN A 180 3.33 13.58 -4.25
N SER A 181 4.42 12.83 -4.34
CA SER A 181 5.36 12.90 -5.46
C SER A 181 4.71 12.43 -6.77
N ALA A 182 3.94 11.34 -6.70
CA ALA A 182 3.16 10.84 -7.83
C ALA A 182 2.11 11.88 -8.31
N ASN A 183 1.53 12.64 -7.38
CA ASN A 183 0.63 13.76 -7.65
C ASN A 183 1.34 15.08 -8.03
N LYS A 184 2.67 15.08 -8.11
CA LYS A 184 3.51 16.25 -8.40
C LYS A 184 3.39 17.38 -7.37
N ASP A 185 2.91 17.10 -6.16
CA ASP A 185 2.97 18.03 -5.02
C ASP A 185 4.31 17.86 -4.28
N TYR A 186 5.36 18.38 -4.92
CA TYR A 186 6.73 18.19 -4.43
C TYR A 186 7.01 18.91 -3.11
N CYS A 187 6.30 20.01 -2.81
CA CYS A 187 6.48 20.68 -1.52
C CYS A 187 5.90 19.84 -0.38
N LYS A 188 4.77 19.14 -0.58
CA LYS A 188 4.28 18.15 0.38
C LYS A 188 5.16 16.90 0.45
N THR A 189 5.72 16.46 -0.67
CA THR A 189 6.74 15.39 -0.63
C THR A 189 7.92 15.76 0.26
N ILE A 190 8.43 16.99 0.16
CA ILE A 190 9.54 17.49 1.00
C ILE A 190 9.17 17.48 2.49
N GLU A 191 7.98 18.00 2.83
CA GLU A 191 7.46 18.01 4.20
C GLU A 191 7.41 16.60 4.80
N TYR A 192 6.79 15.65 4.09
CA TYR A 192 6.59 14.30 4.61
C TYR A 192 7.87 13.45 4.60
N ALA A 193 8.74 13.61 3.60
CA ALA A 193 10.04 12.93 3.60
C ALA A 193 10.93 13.39 4.77
N ARG A 194 10.84 14.68 5.17
CA ARG A 194 11.53 15.20 6.36
C ARG A 194 11.01 14.57 7.64
N GLU A 195 9.69 14.43 7.81
CA GLU A 195 9.13 13.76 8.98
C GLU A 195 9.53 12.27 9.02
N ALA A 196 9.54 11.57 7.89
CA ALA A 196 10.06 10.21 7.81
C ALA A 196 11.52 10.10 8.27
N ILE A 197 12.40 10.97 7.78
CA ILE A 197 13.82 11.02 8.14
C ILE A 197 14.01 11.36 9.63
N LYS A 198 13.19 12.27 10.17
CA LYS A 198 13.25 12.67 11.58
C LYS A 198 12.94 11.49 12.51
N LEU A 199 12.01 10.63 12.12
CA LEU A 199 11.64 9.44 12.87
C LEU A 199 12.62 8.27 12.64
N LYS A 200 13.18 8.16 11.42
CA LYS A 200 14.12 7.10 11.02
C LYS A 200 15.32 7.73 10.29
N SER A 201 16.34 8.13 11.04
CA SER A 201 17.50 8.87 10.51
C SER A 201 18.31 8.10 9.47
N GLU A 202 18.23 6.77 9.50
CA GLU A 202 18.90 5.86 8.57
C GLU A 202 18.03 5.49 7.35
N TYR A 203 16.92 6.20 7.11
CA TYR A 203 15.99 5.86 6.03
C TYR A 203 16.49 6.34 4.66
N GLY A 204 17.47 5.64 4.09
CA GLY A 204 18.15 6.02 2.84
C GLY A 204 17.20 6.35 1.68
N LYS A 205 16.12 5.58 1.49
CA LYS A 205 15.10 5.83 0.46
C LYS A 205 14.40 7.19 0.63
N ALA A 206 14.13 7.62 1.86
CA ALA A 206 13.52 8.91 2.13
C ALA A 206 14.45 10.08 1.76
N TYR A 207 15.77 9.92 1.93
CA TYR A 207 16.74 10.93 1.46
C TYR A 207 16.80 11.01 -0.07
N ILE A 208 16.73 9.87 -0.78
CA ILE A 208 16.66 9.88 -2.25
C ILE A 208 15.40 10.62 -2.72
N LEU A 209 14.24 10.27 -2.16
CA LEU A 209 12.97 10.91 -2.48
C LEU A 209 13.00 12.42 -2.18
N LEU A 210 13.61 12.83 -1.07
CA LEU A 210 13.78 14.23 -0.71
C LEU A 210 14.65 14.98 -1.75
N GLY A 211 15.76 14.39 -2.20
CA GLY A 211 16.61 14.96 -3.24
C GLY A 211 15.89 15.06 -4.60
N ASP A 212 15.16 14.02 -4.98
CA ASP A 212 14.34 14.02 -6.20
C ASP A 212 13.26 15.12 -6.15
N ALA A 213 12.61 15.30 -4.99
CA ALA A 213 11.61 16.35 -4.79
C ALA A 213 12.22 17.76 -4.80
N PHE A 214 13.45 17.96 -4.32
CA PHE A 214 14.16 19.23 -4.46
C PHE A 214 14.35 19.61 -5.93
N ILE A 215 14.84 18.68 -6.75
CA ILE A 215 15.03 18.92 -8.19
C ILE A 215 13.70 19.17 -8.88
N ALA A 216 12.67 18.38 -8.56
CA ALA A 216 11.36 18.49 -9.19
C ALA A 216 10.63 19.80 -8.82
N SER A 217 10.82 20.30 -7.59
CA SER A 217 10.26 21.57 -7.12
C SER A 217 11.07 22.81 -7.53
N ARG A 218 12.19 22.67 -8.24
CA ARG A 218 13.07 23.79 -8.60
C ARG A 218 12.37 24.95 -9.31
N GLN A 219 11.30 24.67 -10.08
CA GLN A 219 10.51 25.71 -10.76
C GLN A 219 9.79 26.66 -9.80
N ASN A 220 9.68 26.29 -8.52
CA ASN A 220 9.15 27.15 -7.46
C ASN A 220 10.22 28.12 -6.91
N LEU A 221 11.47 28.01 -7.35
CA LEU A 221 12.54 28.97 -7.09
C LEU A 221 12.46 30.11 -8.11
N GLY A 222 13.35 31.11 -7.98
CA GLY A 222 13.36 32.25 -8.89
C GLY A 222 14.08 31.97 -10.21
N ASP A 223 15.14 32.71 -10.47
CA ASP A 223 15.87 32.67 -11.74
C ASP A 223 16.62 31.34 -11.99
N ASP A 224 17.13 31.16 -13.21
CA ASP A 224 17.83 29.91 -13.61
C ASP A 224 18.94 29.51 -12.64
N PHE A 225 19.72 30.48 -12.15
CA PHE A 225 20.73 30.21 -11.12
C PHE A 225 20.10 29.61 -9.86
N GLN A 226 19.06 30.25 -9.31
CA GLN A 226 18.36 29.74 -8.13
C GLN A 226 17.77 28.35 -8.38
N GLN A 227 17.17 28.10 -9.56
CA GLN A 227 16.66 26.76 -9.92
C GLN A 227 17.78 25.70 -9.91
N ARG A 228 18.97 26.06 -10.39
CA ARG A 228 20.12 25.17 -10.42
C ARG A 228 20.70 24.87 -9.03
N THR A 229 20.53 25.76 -8.06
CA THR A 229 20.96 25.51 -6.67
C THR A 229 20.20 24.34 -6.02
N ALA A 230 19.02 23.97 -6.53
CA ALA A 230 18.31 22.78 -6.07
C ALA A 230 19.12 21.48 -6.27
N PHE A 231 19.96 21.41 -7.30
CA PHE A 231 20.80 20.25 -7.56
C PHE A 231 21.92 20.11 -6.52
N TRP A 232 22.42 21.21 -5.94
CA TRP A 232 23.36 21.17 -4.81
C TRP A 232 22.72 20.51 -3.59
N ALA A 233 21.55 21.01 -3.18
CA ALA A 233 20.82 20.46 -2.04
C ALA A 233 20.43 19.00 -2.26
N ALA A 234 20.02 18.62 -3.48
CA ALA A 234 19.72 17.24 -3.82
C ALA A 234 20.94 16.33 -3.74
N ALA A 235 22.11 16.79 -4.21
CA ALA A 235 23.36 16.04 -4.12
C ALA A 235 23.74 15.71 -2.67
N ASP A 236 23.54 16.64 -1.74
CA ASP A 236 23.77 16.40 -0.32
C ASP A 236 22.86 15.30 0.23
N LYS A 237 21.59 15.26 -0.20
CA LYS A 237 20.66 14.18 0.19
C LYS A 237 21.06 12.84 -0.42
N TYR A 238 21.49 12.78 -1.68
CA TYR A 238 21.98 11.53 -2.28
C TYR A 238 23.24 11.00 -1.60
N ARG A 239 24.19 11.89 -1.25
CA ARG A 239 25.38 11.52 -0.46
C ARG A 239 25.00 10.98 0.91
N LYS A 240 24.04 11.63 1.58
CA LYS A 240 23.54 11.17 2.88
C LYS A 240 22.83 9.82 2.77
N ALA A 241 22.03 9.60 1.73
CA ALA A 241 21.38 8.32 1.46
C ALA A 241 22.39 7.17 1.35
N ALA A 242 23.45 7.34 0.55
CA ALA A 242 24.52 6.35 0.41
C ALA A 242 25.30 6.09 1.71
N SER A 243 25.41 7.11 2.56
CA SER A 243 26.10 7.01 3.85
C SER A 243 25.31 6.22 4.89
N VAL A 244 23.99 6.33 4.90
CA VAL A 244 23.12 5.63 5.87
C VAL A 244 22.65 4.26 5.36
N ASP A 245 22.60 4.10 4.04
CA ASP A 245 22.23 2.85 3.38
C ASP A 245 23.20 2.55 2.22
N PRO A 246 24.27 1.78 2.46
CA PRO A 246 25.26 1.43 1.45
C PRO A 246 24.69 0.66 0.25
N ALA A 247 23.51 0.02 0.36
CA ALA A 247 22.87 -0.67 -0.76
C ALA A 247 22.40 0.32 -1.85
N LEU A 248 22.15 1.58 -1.46
CA LEU A 248 21.74 2.65 -2.37
C LEU A 248 22.93 3.38 -3.03
N ALA A 249 24.17 2.97 -2.73
CA ALA A 249 25.37 3.66 -3.20
C ALA A 249 25.53 3.64 -4.73
N ALA A 250 25.04 2.62 -5.44
CA ALA A 250 25.10 2.59 -6.89
C ALA A 250 24.12 3.59 -7.53
N GLU A 251 22.86 3.58 -7.09
CA GLU A 251 21.81 4.48 -7.57
C GLU A 251 22.14 5.95 -7.29
N THR A 252 22.58 6.27 -6.08
CA THR A 252 22.93 7.63 -5.68
C THR A 252 24.16 8.16 -6.44
N ARG A 253 25.18 7.34 -6.69
CA ARG A 253 26.33 7.72 -7.52
C ARG A 253 25.91 8.05 -8.95
N GLN A 254 25.00 7.27 -9.53
CA GLN A 254 24.47 7.54 -10.86
C GLN A 254 23.74 8.91 -10.89
N LYS A 255 22.82 9.15 -9.95
CA LYS A 255 22.12 10.45 -9.83
C LYS A 255 23.09 11.62 -9.68
N LEU A 256 24.12 11.48 -8.85
CA LEU A 256 25.15 12.51 -8.66
C LEU A 256 25.92 12.80 -9.96
N ALA A 257 26.27 11.76 -10.73
CA ALA A 257 26.96 11.93 -12.01
C ALA A 257 26.07 12.63 -13.05
N ASP A 258 24.79 12.24 -13.13
CA ASP A 258 23.83 12.79 -14.11
C ASP A 258 23.55 14.29 -13.87
N TYR A 259 23.63 14.74 -12.62
CA TYR A 259 23.29 16.12 -12.25
C TYR A 259 24.48 17.07 -12.11
N LEU A 260 25.73 16.59 -12.19
CA LEU A 260 26.91 17.44 -12.07
C LEU A 260 26.92 18.59 -13.08
N GLY A 261 26.50 18.31 -14.33
CA GLY A 261 26.40 19.33 -15.38
C GLY A 261 25.20 20.29 -15.25
N GLN A 262 24.34 20.09 -14.25
CA GLN A 262 23.19 20.97 -14.00
C GLN A 262 23.50 22.08 -12.99
N TYR A 263 24.65 22.02 -12.33
CA TYR A 263 25.05 23.04 -11.36
C TYR A 263 25.24 24.40 -12.06
N PRO A 264 25.15 25.51 -11.31
CA PRO A 264 25.63 26.81 -11.79
C PRO A 264 27.09 26.73 -12.24
N ASN A 265 27.44 27.42 -13.34
CA ASN A 265 28.82 27.50 -13.80
C ASN A 265 29.63 28.50 -12.95
N ASN A 266 30.96 28.50 -13.12
CA ASN A 266 31.86 29.39 -12.38
C ASN A 266 31.51 30.88 -12.52
N GLU A 267 31.15 31.32 -13.73
CA GLU A 267 30.85 32.73 -14.00
C GLU A 267 29.59 33.16 -13.23
N ASP A 268 28.53 32.37 -13.27
CA ASP A 268 27.26 32.65 -12.59
C ASP A 268 27.42 32.70 -11.06
N VAL A 269 28.22 31.78 -10.50
CA VAL A 269 28.53 31.76 -9.07
C VAL A 269 29.35 33.01 -8.69
N PHE A 270 30.36 33.36 -9.50
CA PHE A 270 31.21 34.53 -9.28
C PHE A 270 30.45 35.86 -9.36
N PHE A 271 29.57 36.04 -10.36
CA PHE A 271 28.75 37.25 -10.51
C PHE A 271 27.79 37.51 -9.34
N ARG A 272 27.57 36.50 -8.50
CA ARG A 272 26.73 36.57 -7.29
C ARG A 272 27.54 36.66 -6.00
N ASP A 273 28.85 36.90 -6.10
CA ASP A 273 29.78 36.95 -4.97
C ASP A 273 29.81 35.66 -4.13
N ILE A 274 29.46 34.52 -4.73
CA ILE A 274 29.52 33.19 -4.11
C ILE A 274 30.84 32.52 -4.54
N LYS A 275 31.39 31.66 -3.70
CA LYS A 275 32.55 30.81 -3.99
C LYS A 275 32.23 29.36 -3.71
N ASP A 276 32.93 28.46 -4.40
CA ASP A 276 32.90 27.04 -4.06
C ASP A 276 33.28 26.83 -2.61
N GLY A 277 32.47 26.03 -1.91
CA GLY A 277 32.60 25.78 -0.48
C GLY A 277 31.79 26.72 0.41
N ASP A 278 31.21 27.80 -0.13
CA ASP A 278 30.34 28.68 0.65
C ASP A 278 29.03 27.99 1.03
N SER A 279 28.50 28.33 2.20
CA SER A 279 27.17 27.91 2.62
C SER A 279 26.10 28.72 1.88
N TYR A 280 25.14 28.03 1.26
CA TYR A 280 24.06 28.65 0.52
C TYR A 280 22.70 28.11 0.98
N LEU A 281 21.73 28.99 1.21
CA LEU A 281 20.35 28.61 1.52
C LEU A 281 19.55 28.51 0.21
N VAL A 282 19.17 27.29 -0.16
CA VAL A 282 18.20 27.07 -1.24
C VAL A 282 16.81 27.43 -0.72
N GLY A 283 16.18 28.43 -1.35
CA GLY A 283 14.90 28.99 -0.91
C GLY A 283 13.67 28.12 -1.23
N GLY A 284 12.50 28.76 -1.30
CA GLY A 284 11.23 28.09 -1.58
C GLY A 284 10.86 27.05 -0.52
N CYS A 285 10.11 26.01 -0.92
CA CYS A 285 9.78 24.91 -0.03
C CYS A 285 10.95 23.95 0.23
N ILE A 286 12.04 24.06 -0.55
CA ILE A 286 13.30 23.34 -0.29
C ILE A 286 13.85 23.81 1.05
N ASN A 287 14.08 25.11 1.26
CA ASN A 287 14.53 25.69 2.54
C ASN A 287 15.64 24.86 3.21
N GLU A 288 16.73 24.63 2.48
CA GLU A 288 17.82 23.74 2.88
C GLU A 288 19.17 24.43 2.66
N TYR A 289 20.05 24.36 3.66
CA TYR A 289 21.43 24.77 3.49
C TYR A 289 22.23 23.70 2.74
N THR A 290 23.04 24.14 1.80
CA THR A 290 23.92 23.31 0.99
C THR A 290 25.27 24.00 0.81
N THR A 291 26.23 23.29 0.24
CA THR A 291 27.54 23.83 -0.12
C THR A 291 27.57 24.18 -1.59
N ALA A 292 27.86 25.44 -1.91
CA ALA A 292 28.00 25.90 -3.28
C ALA A 292 29.13 25.13 -3.99
N GLN A 293 28.85 24.66 -5.20
CA GLN A 293 29.80 23.95 -6.05
C GLN A 293 29.51 24.24 -7.51
N SER A 294 30.45 24.83 -8.23
CA SER A 294 30.27 25.07 -9.66
C SER A 294 30.34 23.79 -10.49
N SER A 295 29.67 23.78 -11.65
CA SER A 295 30.02 22.86 -12.73
C SER A 295 31.25 23.44 -13.43
N ASN A 296 32.41 22.81 -13.25
CA ASN A 296 33.72 23.06 -13.90
C ASN A 296 33.88 24.29 -14.80
#